data_AF-A0A7S0VI03-F1
#
_entry.id   AF-A0A7S0VI03-F1
#
_cell.length_a   1.000
_cell.length_b   1.000
_cell.length_c   1.000
_cell.angle_alpha   90.00
_cell.angle_beta   90.00
_cell.angle_gamma   90.00
#
_symmetry.space_group_name_H-M   'P 1'
#
loop_
_entity.id
_entity.type
_entity.pdbx_description
1 polymer ?
#
loop_
_entity_poly.entity_id
_entity_poly.type
_entity_poly.pdbx_seq_one_letter_code
_entity_poly.pdbx_strand_id
1 'polypeptide(L)'
;PPPPPHRGGGGGGGGGGDRGERGANDAHQAVQRHRATIVECVKDTDISIRRRALELVYSLVNENNIRTLTKELLDYLSVADQEFKEDLTAKICMLIQRFSPDRKWYVDQMVQVLSQAGANVREEACRAFIVLVTNTPNLQAYATRALYRTLAASVDAAAPPLTLTALWCIGEFGEMLLGGGGGGG
;
A
#
# COMPACT_ATOMS: atom_id res chain seq x y z
N PRO A 1 -22.94 -10.59 -74.34
CA PRO A 1 -22.96 -12.05 -74.11
C PRO A 1 -21.96 -12.48 -73.02
N PRO A 2 -22.40 -13.20 -71.97
CA PRO A 2 -21.57 -13.67 -70.86
C PRO A 2 -20.97 -15.07 -71.15
N PRO A 3 -20.05 -15.55 -70.29
CA PRO A 3 -20.25 -16.88 -69.69
C PRO A 3 -20.08 -16.90 -68.16
N PRO A 4 -20.61 -17.94 -67.46
CA PRO A 4 -20.73 -18.02 -66.01
C PRO A 4 -19.77 -19.10 -65.41
N PRO A 5 -20.04 -19.75 -64.26
CA PRO A 5 -19.21 -19.66 -63.06
C PRO A 5 -18.44 -20.95 -62.72
N HIS A 6 -17.39 -20.87 -61.90
CA HIS A 6 -16.93 -22.05 -61.14
C HIS A 6 -16.80 -21.78 -59.64
N ARG A 7 -17.54 -22.65 -58.96
CA ARG A 7 -17.83 -22.82 -57.55
C ARG A 7 -16.65 -23.50 -56.84
N GLY A 8 -16.35 -23.02 -55.63
CA GLY A 8 -15.60 -23.73 -54.59
C GLY A 8 -15.54 -22.78 -53.39
N GLY A 9 -16.12 -23.03 -52.21
CA GLY A 9 -16.41 -24.29 -51.56
C GLY A 9 -15.35 -24.55 -50.49
N GLY A 10 -15.67 -24.24 -49.23
CA GLY A 10 -15.03 -24.91 -48.08
C GLY A 10 -14.54 -24.00 -46.94
N GLY A 11 -15.05 -24.29 -45.74
CA GLY A 11 -14.41 -24.08 -44.43
C GLY A 11 -14.57 -22.67 -43.86
N GLY A 12 -15.17 -22.44 -42.69
CA GLY A 12 -15.15 -23.24 -41.47
C GLY A 12 -14.15 -22.62 -40.49
N GLY A 13 -14.65 -22.15 -39.33
CA GLY A 13 -13.86 -21.56 -38.24
C GLY A 13 -14.47 -20.21 -37.84
N GLY A 14 -15.30 -20.12 -36.80
CA GLY A 14 -14.93 -20.48 -35.44
C GLY A 14 -14.18 -19.30 -34.82
N GLY A 15 -14.93 -18.29 -34.37
CA GLY A 15 -14.37 -17.08 -33.75
C GLY A 15 -15.34 -16.49 -32.73
N GLY A 16 -16.01 -17.35 -31.96
CA GLY A 16 -16.77 -16.95 -30.78
C GLY A 16 -15.84 -16.94 -29.58
N GLY A 17 -15.35 -15.78 -29.19
CA GLY A 17 -14.52 -15.64 -27.99
C GLY A 17 -13.68 -14.38 -27.99
N ASP A 18 -14.30 -13.19 -27.99
CA ASP A 18 -13.56 -11.95 -27.65
C ASP A 18 -14.43 -10.74 -27.26
N ARG A 19 -15.69 -10.97 -26.82
CA ARG A 19 -16.57 -9.89 -26.32
C ARG A 19 -16.58 -9.75 -24.80
N GLY A 20 -16.14 -10.78 -24.07
CA GLY A 20 -16.07 -10.76 -22.61
C GLY A 20 -14.86 -9.99 -22.07
N GLU A 21 -13.70 -10.12 -22.71
CA GLU A 21 -12.44 -9.54 -22.21
C GLU A 21 -12.28 -8.03 -22.51
N ARG A 22 -12.89 -7.53 -23.60
CA ARG A 22 -12.88 -6.09 -23.92
C ARG A 22 -13.73 -5.26 -22.96
N GLY A 23 -14.92 -5.73 -22.57
CA GLY A 23 -15.78 -5.03 -21.62
C GLY A 23 -15.20 -4.95 -20.20
N ALA A 24 -14.47 -5.98 -19.76
CA ALA A 24 -13.75 -5.96 -18.49
C ALA A 24 -12.55 -5.00 -18.52
N ASN A 25 -11.80 -4.97 -19.62
CA ASN A 25 -10.69 -4.03 -19.82
C ASN A 25 -11.13 -2.57 -19.95
N ASP A 26 -12.26 -2.30 -20.61
CA ASP A 26 -12.81 -0.95 -20.74
C ASP A 26 -13.35 -0.42 -19.40
N ALA A 27 -14.01 -1.28 -18.60
CA ALA A 27 -14.41 -0.93 -17.24
C ALA A 27 -13.19 -0.69 -16.34
N HIS A 28 -12.16 -1.53 -16.44
CA HIS A 28 -10.92 -1.37 -15.66
C HIS A 28 -10.16 -0.10 -16.07
N GLN A 29 -10.12 0.24 -17.36
CA GLN A 29 -9.51 1.48 -17.86
C GLN A 29 -10.32 2.73 -17.49
N ALA A 30 -11.66 2.67 -17.53
CA ALA A 30 -12.52 3.75 -17.08
C ALA A 30 -12.34 4.04 -15.59
N VAL A 31 -12.23 2.99 -14.79
CA VAL A 31 -11.91 3.03 -13.36
C VAL A 31 -10.55 3.67 -13.07
N GLN A 32 -9.51 3.33 -13.85
CA GLN A 32 -8.19 3.97 -13.70
C GLN A 32 -8.20 5.46 -14.10
N ARG A 33 -9.01 5.88 -15.07
CA ARG A 33 -9.19 7.31 -15.38
C ARG A 33 -9.99 8.06 -14.30
N HIS A 34 -10.94 7.38 -13.65
CA HIS A 34 -11.66 7.93 -12.49
C HIS A 34 -10.82 7.93 -11.21
N ARG A 35 -9.71 7.20 -11.16
CA ARG A 35 -8.86 7.10 -9.97
C ARG A 35 -8.28 8.45 -9.55
N ALA A 36 -7.82 9.26 -10.50
CA ALA A 36 -7.31 10.60 -10.20
C ALA A 36 -8.41 11.45 -9.54
N THR A 37 -9.63 11.39 -10.06
CA THR A 37 -10.80 12.05 -9.49
C THR A 37 -11.16 11.49 -8.12
N ILE A 38 -11.12 10.17 -7.91
CA ILE A 38 -11.43 9.53 -6.62
C ILE A 38 -10.40 9.90 -5.55
N VAL A 39 -9.12 9.97 -5.90
CA VAL A 39 -8.06 10.43 -4.97
C VAL A 39 -8.26 11.90 -4.63
N GLU A 40 -8.70 12.74 -5.57
CA GLU A 40 -9.12 14.11 -5.27
C GLU A 40 -10.37 14.15 -4.36
N CYS A 41 -11.33 13.23 -4.52
CA CYS A 41 -12.48 13.12 -3.61
C CYS A 41 -12.10 12.73 -2.17
N VAL A 42 -10.93 12.10 -1.95
CA VAL A 42 -10.43 11.86 -0.59
C VAL A 42 -10.07 13.19 0.10
N LYS A 43 -9.84 14.26 -0.67
CA LYS A 43 -9.57 15.63 -0.21
C LYS A 43 -10.83 16.53 -0.17
N ASP A 44 -12.01 15.97 -0.41
CA ASP A 44 -13.27 16.73 -0.42
C ASP A 44 -13.58 17.34 0.95
N THR A 45 -14.26 18.48 0.97
CA THR A 45 -14.68 19.14 2.22
C THR A 45 -15.73 18.33 3.00
N ASP A 46 -16.50 17.46 2.34
CA ASP A 46 -17.50 16.61 2.97
C ASP A 46 -16.91 15.26 3.43
N ILE A 47 -16.98 15.00 4.73
CA ILE A 47 -16.46 13.77 5.34
C ILE A 47 -17.13 12.48 4.83
N SER A 48 -18.41 12.53 4.46
CA SER A 48 -19.15 11.39 3.90
C SER A 48 -18.65 11.04 2.49
N ILE A 49 -18.36 12.06 1.69
CA ILE A 49 -17.76 11.89 0.35
C ILE A 49 -16.35 11.32 0.50
N ARG A 50 -15.54 11.85 1.42
CA ARG A 50 -14.19 11.32 1.71
C ARG A 50 -14.22 9.85 2.11
N ARG A 51 -15.12 9.46 3.02
CA ARG A 51 -15.28 8.05 3.44
C ARG A 51 -15.68 7.15 2.27
N ARG A 52 -16.62 7.58 1.43
CA ARG A 52 -17.04 6.81 0.25
C ARG A 52 -15.93 6.70 -0.78
N ALA A 53 -15.17 7.77 -1.01
CA ALA A 53 -14.00 7.75 -1.88
C ALA A 53 -12.95 6.75 -1.37
N LEU A 54 -12.71 6.69 -0.07
CA LEU A 54 -11.78 5.74 0.55
C LEU A 54 -12.19 4.27 0.35
N GLU A 55 -13.48 3.96 0.40
CA GLU A 55 -14.02 2.63 0.07
C GLU A 55 -13.81 2.26 -1.40
N LEU A 56 -14.03 3.24 -2.30
CA LEU A 56 -13.78 3.05 -3.71
C LEU A 56 -12.30 2.83 -3.98
N VAL A 57 -11.42 3.71 -3.47
CA VAL A 57 -9.95 3.58 -3.57
C VAL A 57 -9.52 2.14 -3.30
N TYR A 58 -9.98 1.56 -2.19
CA TYR A 58 -9.65 0.18 -1.82
C TYR A 58 -9.96 -0.86 -2.88
N SER A 59 -11.12 -0.72 -3.51
CA SER A 59 -11.60 -1.66 -4.52
C SER A 59 -10.80 -1.54 -5.83
N LEU A 60 -10.09 -0.43 -6.02
CA LEU A 60 -9.31 -0.13 -7.23
C LEU A 60 -7.81 -0.40 -7.08
N VAL A 61 -7.34 -0.65 -5.86
CA VAL A 61 -5.92 -0.90 -5.61
C VAL A 61 -5.53 -2.28 -6.12
N ASN A 62 -4.37 -2.33 -6.76
CA ASN A 62 -3.71 -3.52 -7.24
C ASN A 62 -2.18 -3.36 -7.17
N GLU A 63 -1.46 -4.41 -7.51
CA GLU A 63 0.01 -4.48 -7.42
C GLU A 63 0.71 -3.42 -8.30
N ASN A 64 0.07 -3.00 -9.40
CA ASN A 64 0.63 -2.01 -10.32
C ASN A 64 0.56 -0.58 -9.77
N ASN A 65 -0.38 -0.31 -8.85
CA ASN A 65 -0.69 1.04 -8.42
C ASN A 65 -0.51 1.34 -6.93
N ILE A 66 -0.31 0.30 -6.12
CA ILE A 66 -0.18 0.41 -4.66
C ILE A 66 0.90 1.41 -4.24
N ARG A 67 2.07 1.41 -4.90
CA ARG A 67 3.19 2.29 -4.51
C ARG A 67 2.83 3.77 -4.63
N THR A 68 2.22 4.16 -5.74
CA THR A 68 1.79 5.54 -5.97
C THR A 68 0.65 5.92 -5.04
N LEU A 69 -0.33 5.03 -4.87
CA LEU A 69 -1.51 5.32 -4.09
C LEU A 69 -1.21 5.45 -2.59
N THR A 70 -0.41 4.54 -2.03
CA THR A 70 0.01 4.64 -0.62
C THR A 70 0.73 5.95 -0.35
N LYS A 71 1.57 6.41 -1.29
CA LYS A 71 2.25 7.71 -1.18
C LYS A 71 1.23 8.86 -1.14
N GLU A 72 0.30 8.91 -2.09
CA GLU A 72 -0.73 9.96 -2.14
C GLU A 72 -1.59 10.00 -0.87
N LEU A 73 -1.95 8.83 -0.32
CA LEU A 73 -2.73 8.74 0.92
C LEU A 73 -1.93 9.18 2.15
N LEU A 74 -0.63 8.84 2.23
CA LEU A 74 0.26 9.31 3.29
C LEU A 74 0.48 10.83 3.21
N ASP A 75 0.69 11.36 2.01
CA ASP A 75 0.82 12.81 1.79
C ASP A 75 -0.45 13.53 2.28
N TYR A 76 -1.63 12.98 1.98
CA TYR A 76 -2.90 13.53 2.47
C TYR A 76 -3.11 13.38 3.98
N LEU A 77 -2.64 12.29 4.59
CA LEU A 77 -2.76 12.05 6.03
C LEU A 77 -2.16 13.18 6.87
N SER A 78 -1.12 13.84 6.36
CA SER A 78 -0.47 14.98 7.05
C SER A 78 -1.43 16.17 7.25
N VAL A 79 -2.31 16.43 6.28
CA VAL A 79 -3.23 17.59 6.26
C VAL A 79 -4.68 17.24 6.58
N ALA A 80 -5.01 15.96 6.72
CA ALA A 80 -6.37 15.50 7.01
C ALA A 80 -6.85 15.92 8.43
N ASP A 81 -8.17 16.03 8.59
CA ASP A 81 -8.78 16.34 9.90
C ASP A 81 -8.66 15.15 10.85
N GLN A 82 -8.53 15.43 12.15
CA GLN A 82 -8.29 14.40 13.18
C GLN A 82 -9.37 13.30 13.20
N GLU A 83 -10.63 13.64 12.94
CA GLU A 83 -11.75 12.68 12.84
C GLU A 83 -11.58 11.69 11.68
N PHE A 84 -10.98 12.13 10.57
CA PHE A 84 -10.76 11.30 9.39
C PHE A 84 -9.42 10.55 9.41
N LYS A 85 -8.42 11.07 10.15
CA LYS A 85 -7.08 10.45 10.23
C LYS A 85 -7.13 9.00 10.71
N GLU A 86 -8.03 8.65 11.62
CA GLU A 86 -8.16 7.27 12.10
C GLU A 86 -8.61 6.32 10.98
N ASP A 87 -9.69 6.67 10.28
CA ASP A 87 -10.24 5.89 9.16
C ASP A 87 -9.23 5.76 8.01
N LEU A 88 -8.56 6.87 7.68
CA LEU A 88 -7.54 6.93 6.65
C LEU A 88 -6.32 6.06 7.00
N THR A 89 -5.81 6.17 8.23
CA THR A 89 -4.66 5.37 8.72
C THR A 89 -4.98 3.89 8.66
N ALA A 90 -6.14 3.50 9.16
CA ALA A 90 -6.59 2.12 9.12
C ALA A 90 -6.61 1.57 7.70
N LYS A 91 -7.08 2.37 6.75
CA LYS A 91 -7.14 1.96 5.35
C LYS A 91 -5.76 1.82 4.73
N ILE A 92 -4.86 2.77 4.99
CA ILE A 92 -3.47 2.70 4.52
C ILE A 92 -2.81 1.41 5.03
N CYS A 93 -2.96 1.09 6.32
CA CYS A 93 -2.44 -0.15 6.90
C CYS A 93 -3.00 -1.40 6.19
N MET A 94 -4.31 -1.46 5.93
CA MET A 94 -4.94 -2.58 5.22
C MET A 94 -4.41 -2.72 3.78
N LEU A 95 -4.22 -1.60 3.08
CA LEU A 95 -3.68 -1.60 1.71
C LEU A 95 -2.24 -2.11 1.68
N ILE A 96 -1.40 -1.63 2.59
CA ILE A 96 -0.02 -2.09 2.72
C ILE A 96 0.01 -3.59 3.03
N GLN A 97 -0.81 -4.07 3.97
CA GLN A 97 -0.87 -5.49 4.32
C GLN A 97 -1.31 -6.39 3.18
N ARG A 98 -2.26 -5.94 2.37
CA ARG A 98 -2.84 -6.78 1.32
C ARG A 98 -2.05 -6.76 0.01
N PHE A 99 -1.47 -5.62 -0.35
CA PHE A 99 -0.91 -5.40 -1.69
C PHE A 99 0.59 -5.13 -1.69
N SER A 100 1.27 -5.33 -0.55
CA SER A 100 2.72 -5.17 -0.50
C SER A 100 3.41 -6.09 -1.51
N PRO A 101 4.22 -5.54 -2.44
CA PRO A 101 4.91 -6.35 -3.45
C PRO A 101 6.07 -7.17 -2.86
N ASP A 102 6.67 -6.67 -1.77
CA ASP A 102 7.80 -7.31 -1.11
C ASP A 102 7.86 -6.92 0.38
N ARG A 103 8.54 -7.73 1.21
CA ARG A 103 8.58 -7.49 2.67
C ARG A 103 9.36 -6.22 3.05
N LYS A 104 10.34 -5.81 2.24
CA LYS A 104 11.13 -4.61 2.50
C LYS A 104 10.26 -3.36 2.32
N TRP A 105 9.48 -3.30 1.25
CA TRP A 105 8.53 -2.22 1.02
C TRP A 105 7.48 -2.16 2.12
N TYR A 106 6.95 -3.31 2.58
CA TYR A 106 6.05 -3.34 3.75
C TYR A 106 6.66 -2.64 4.96
N VAL A 107 7.91 -3.00 5.32
CA VAL A 107 8.64 -2.39 6.44
C VAL A 107 8.77 -0.88 6.23
N ASP A 108 9.19 -0.46 5.04
CA ASP A 108 9.35 0.96 4.72
C ASP A 108 8.05 1.75 4.90
N GLN A 109 6.93 1.21 4.42
CA GLN A 109 5.63 1.88 4.54
C GLN A 109 5.11 1.87 5.98
N MET A 110 5.28 0.77 6.72
CA MET A 110 4.84 0.73 8.13
C MET A 110 5.62 1.70 9.01
N VAL A 111 6.92 1.87 8.78
CA VAL A 111 7.72 2.90 9.48
C VAL A 111 7.22 4.30 9.16
N GLN A 112 6.87 4.58 7.90
CA GLN A 112 6.26 5.86 7.50
C GLN A 112 4.91 6.10 8.18
N VAL A 113 4.04 5.08 8.22
CA VAL A 113 2.75 5.17 8.90
C VAL A 113 2.93 5.45 10.38
N LEU A 114 3.82 4.72 11.07
CA LEU A 114 4.11 4.93 12.49
C LEU A 114 4.61 6.35 12.77
N SER A 115 5.43 6.90 11.87
CA SER A 115 5.95 8.26 11.99
C SER A 115 4.90 9.35 11.74
N GLN A 116 4.03 9.17 10.74
CA GLN A 116 3.13 10.22 10.26
C GLN A 116 1.74 10.16 10.90
N ALA A 117 1.18 8.95 11.06
CA ALA A 117 -0.13 8.74 11.65
C ALA A 117 -0.12 8.86 13.18
N GLY A 118 1.03 8.57 13.80
CA GLY A 118 1.23 8.68 15.24
C GLY A 118 0.20 7.89 16.04
N ALA A 119 -0.55 8.57 16.90
CA ALA A 119 -1.55 7.96 17.79
C ALA A 119 -2.74 7.31 17.05
N ASN A 120 -2.93 7.60 15.76
CA ASN A 120 -4.00 7.01 14.96
C ASN A 120 -3.70 5.57 14.50
N VAL A 121 -2.46 5.08 14.70
CA VAL A 121 -2.10 3.69 14.37
C VAL A 121 -2.66 2.75 15.41
N ARG A 122 -3.52 1.82 14.97
CA ARG A 122 -4.09 0.80 15.86
C ARG A 122 -3.04 -0.22 16.30
N GLU A 123 -3.19 -0.70 17.52
CA GLU A 123 -2.28 -1.68 18.13
C GLU A 123 -2.14 -2.96 17.29
N GLU A 124 -3.24 -3.45 16.71
CA GLU A 124 -3.24 -4.64 15.84
C GLU A 124 -2.28 -4.49 14.65
N ALA A 125 -2.19 -3.30 14.06
CA ALA A 125 -1.27 -3.03 12.95
C ALA A 125 0.20 -3.07 13.42
N CYS A 126 0.47 -2.56 14.63
CA CYS A 126 1.80 -2.62 15.25
C CYS A 126 2.19 -4.08 15.54
N ARG A 127 1.28 -4.86 16.11
CA ARG A 127 1.47 -6.28 16.39
C ARG A 127 1.74 -7.07 15.11
N ALA A 128 0.95 -6.86 14.07
CA ALA A 128 1.15 -7.51 12.77
C ALA A 128 2.53 -7.17 12.17
N PHE A 129 2.96 -5.91 12.27
CA PHE A 129 4.27 -5.48 11.82
C PHE A 129 5.41 -6.13 12.62
N ILE A 130 5.31 -6.16 13.94
CA ILE A 130 6.28 -6.86 14.82
C ILE A 130 6.40 -8.33 14.41
N VAL A 131 5.28 -9.04 14.27
CA VAL A 131 5.26 -10.45 13.84
C VAL A 131 5.94 -10.61 12.48
N LEU A 132 5.70 -9.71 11.52
CA LEU A 132 6.34 -9.75 10.22
C LEU A 132 7.86 -9.58 10.31
N VAL A 133 8.34 -8.64 11.13
CA VAL A 133 9.78 -8.42 11.35
C VAL A 133 10.42 -9.65 11.99
N THR A 134 9.80 -10.20 13.04
CA THR A 134 10.28 -11.41 13.72
C THR A 134 10.40 -12.59 12.76
N ASN A 135 9.42 -12.77 11.87
CA ASN A 135 9.41 -13.85 10.87
C ASN A 135 10.21 -13.54 9.60
N THR A 136 11.03 -12.47 9.60
CA THR A 136 11.87 -12.10 8.45
C THR A 136 13.30 -11.78 8.90
N PRO A 137 14.14 -12.80 9.21
CA PRO A 137 15.49 -12.59 9.75
C PRO A 137 16.35 -11.61 8.94
N ASN A 138 16.29 -11.71 7.61
CA ASN A 138 17.05 -10.83 6.70
C ASN A 138 16.67 -9.34 6.78
N LEU A 139 15.50 -9.01 7.35
CA LEU A 139 15.02 -7.64 7.49
C LEU A 139 15.04 -7.13 8.94
N GLN A 140 15.31 -7.97 9.95
CA GLN A 140 15.32 -7.56 11.36
C GLN A 140 16.27 -6.38 11.60
N ALA A 141 17.53 -6.52 11.20
CA ALA A 141 18.53 -5.46 11.31
C ALA A 141 18.13 -4.18 10.57
N TYR A 142 17.49 -4.32 9.40
CA TYR A 142 17.03 -3.19 8.60
C TYR A 142 15.86 -2.44 9.27
N ALA A 143 14.83 -3.19 9.71
CA ALA A 143 13.66 -2.65 10.37
C ALA A 143 14.02 -1.96 11.69
N THR A 144 14.86 -2.59 12.52
CA THR A 144 15.30 -2.02 13.80
C THR A 144 16.09 -0.72 13.60
N ARG A 145 16.98 -0.67 12.61
CA ARG A 145 17.69 0.58 12.26
C ARG A 145 16.75 1.67 11.77
N ALA A 146 15.77 1.32 10.94
CA ALA A 146 14.79 2.27 10.43
C ALA A 146 13.95 2.85 11.57
N LEU A 147 13.40 1.99 12.44
CA LEU A 147 12.63 2.39 13.62
C LEU A 147 13.46 3.25 14.58
N TYR A 148 14.71 2.86 14.87
CA TYR A 148 15.61 3.63 15.72
C TYR A 148 15.85 5.03 15.17
N ARG A 149 16.15 5.17 13.87
CA ARG A 149 16.39 6.48 13.23
C ARG A 149 15.14 7.35 13.28
N THR A 150 13.98 6.78 12.98
CA THR A 150 12.70 7.50 13.01
C THR A 150 12.36 7.97 14.42
N LEU A 151 12.53 7.10 15.42
CA LEU A 151 12.33 7.45 16.84
C LEU A 151 13.33 8.51 17.31
N ALA A 152 14.63 8.35 17.00
CA ALA A 152 15.67 9.29 17.39
C ALA A 152 15.46 10.68 16.79
N ALA A 153 14.94 10.76 15.55
CA ALA A 153 14.61 12.04 14.90
C ALA A 153 13.38 12.74 15.50
N SER A 154 12.57 12.03 16.31
CA SER A 154 11.29 12.53 16.83
C SER A 154 11.08 12.21 18.31
N VAL A 155 12.16 12.03 19.09
CA VAL A 155 12.09 11.45 20.44
C VAL A 155 11.14 12.19 21.38
N ASP A 156 11.06 13.51 21.29
CA ASP A 156 10.22 14.36 22.15
C ASP A 156 8.74 14.39 21.70
N ALA A 157 8.43 13.96 20.48
CA ALA A 157 7.11 14.04 19.87
C ALA A 157 6.57 12.68 19.38
N ALA A 158 7.34 11.60 19.57
CA ALA A 158 7.00 10.27 19.07
C ALA A 158 5.75 9.73 19.78
N ALA A 159 4.74 9.37 18.99
CA ALA A 159 3.53 8.79 19.52
C ALA A 159 3.80 7.36 20.07
N PRO A 160 3.00 6.90 21.06
CA PRO A 160 3.18 5.59 21.68
C PRO A 160 3.32 4.40 20.70
N PRO A 161 2.56 4.32 19.59
CA PRO A 161 2.73 3.21 18.64
C PRO A 161 4.15 3.10 18.07
N LEU A 162 4.76 4.22 17.69
CA LEU A 162 6.14 4.24 17.19
C LEU A 162 7.13 3.87 18.30
N THR A 163 7.00 4.52 19.46
CA THR A 163 7.92 4.32 20.59
C THR A 163 7.93 2.89 21.08
N LEU A 164 6.76 2.27 21.28
CA LEU A 164 6.64 0.90 21.76
C LEU A 164 7.14 -0.11 20.73
N THR A 165 6.79 0.08 19.46
CA THR A 165 7.24 -0.79 18.36
C THR A 165 8.75 -0.73 18.20
N ALA A 166 9.32 0.48 18.21
CA ALA A 166 10.76 0.68 18.11
C ALA A 166 11.49 0.08 19.32
N LEU A 167 11.01 0.33 20.55
CA LEU A 167 11.61 -0.20 21.76
C LEU A 167 11.60 -1.73 21.79
N TRP A 168 10.49 -2.35 21.37
CA TRP A 168 10.41 -3.81 21.24
C TRP A 168 11.46 -4.35 20.26
N CYS A 169 11.53 -3.79 19.05
CA CYS A 169 12.51 -4.22 18.04
C CYS A 169 13.97 -3.97 18.47
N ILE A 170 14.25 -2.89 19.20
CA ILE A 170 15.58 -2.59 19.73
C ILE A 170 15.94 -3.55 20.87
N GLY A 171 14.99 -3.89 21.73
CA GLY A 171 15.19 -4.87 22.80
C GLY A 171 15.51 -6.26 22.25
N GLU A 172 14.82 -6.69 21.20
CA GLU A 172 14.99 -8.01 20.61
C GLU A 172 16.21 -8.10 19.68
N PHE A 173 16.44 -7.07 18.84
CA PHE A 173 17.45 -7.10 17.77
C PHE A 173 18.55 -6.05 17.93
N GLY A 174 18.76 -5.54 19.14
CA GLY A 174 19.70 -4.44 19.41
C GLY A 174 21.16 -4.76 19.07
N GLU A 175 21.57 -6.02 19.17
CA GLU A 175 22.92 -6.46 18.75
C GLU A 175 23.19 -6.19 17.27
N MET A 176 22.16 -6.25 16.42
CA MET A 176 22.26 -6.00 14.99
C MET A 176 22.46 -4.51 14.65
N LEU A 177 22.29 -3.61 15.61
CA LEU A 177 22.63 -2.20 15.48
C LEU A 177 24.14 -1.96 15.58
N LEU A 178 24.85 -2.82 16.32
CA LEU A 178 26.29 -2.71 16.60
C LEU A 178 27.17 -3.34 15.52
N GLY A 179 26.59 -4.19 14.66
CA GLY A 179 27.27 -4.96 13.60
C GLY A 179 27.87 -4.17 12.43
N GLY A 180 28.18 -2.88 12.59
CA GLY A 180 28.98 -2.09 11.66
C GLY A 180 30.49 -2.08 11.98
N GLY A 181 30.93 -2.79 13.03
CA GLY A 181 32.32 -2.80 13.51
C GLY A 181 32.92 -4.19 13.69
N GLY A 182 32.51 -5.17 12.89
CA GLY A 182 33.03 -6.55 12.94
C GLY A 182 34.03 -6.85 11.82
N GLY A 183 35.11 -6.06 11.71
CA GLY A 183 36.23 -6.34 10.83
C GLY A 183 37.53 -6.29 11.63
N GLY A 184 38.13 -7.45 11.88
CA GLY A 184 39.49 -7.58 12.41
C GLY A 184 39.59 -8.10 13.84
N GLY A 185 39.70 -9.42 13.97
CA GLY A 185 40.18 -10.16 15.13
C GLY A 185 40.71 -11.50 14.67
#